data_AF-D7UPH4-F1
#
_entry.id   AF-D7UPH4-F1
#
_cell.length_a   1.000
_cell.length_b   1.000
_cell.length_c   1.000
_cell.angle_alpha   90.00
_cell.angle_beta   90.00
_cell.angle_gamma   90.00
#
_symmetry.space_group_name_H-M   'P 1'
#
loop_
_entity.id
_entity.type
_entity.pdbx_description
1 polymer ?
#
loop_
_entity_poly.entity_id
_entity_poly.type
_entity_poly.pdbx_seq_one_letter_code
_entity_poly.pdbx_strand_id
1 'polypeptide(L)' 'GVIMLMFIMWEAMASQRQVLSPSALNTSIEWYQKTPPTEHSYSELPMTIKF' A
#
# COMPACT_ATOMS: atom_id res chain seq x y z
N GLY A 1 -5.52 16.96 19.16
CA GLY A 1 -5.95 16.08 18.07
C GLY A 1 -5.05 16.20 16.85
N VAL A 2 -5.22 17.26 16.06
CA VAL A 2 -4.55 17.41 14.74
C VAL A 2 -3.01 17.45 14.84
N ILE A 3 -2.44 18.12 15.85
CA ILE A 3 -0.98 18.17 16.04
C ILE A 3 -0.37 16.78 16.30
N MET A 4 -1.10 15.91 17.00
CA MET A 4 -0.66 14.53 17.24
C MET A 4 -0.65 13.72 15.94
N LEU A 5 -1.64 13.93 15.06
CA LEU A 5 -1.67 13.32 13.74
C LEU A 5 -0.49 13.79 12.87
N MET A 6 -0.15 15.09 12.91
CA MET A 6 1.03 15.61 12.20
C MET A 6 2.34 14.96 12.69
N PHE A 7 2.50 14.79 14.01
CA PHE A 7 3.68 14.16 14.58
C PHE A 7 3.82 12.69 14.18
N ILE A 8 2.71 11.93 14.20
CA ILE A 8 2.70 10.52 13.79
C ILE A 8 3.09 10.37 12.31
N MET A 9 2.58 11.24 11.43
CA MET A 9 2.97 11.23 10.01
C MET A 9 4.45 11.54 9.82
N TRP A 10 4.97 12.56 10.52
CA TRP A 10 6.39 12.93 10.44
C TRP A 10 7.31 11.80 10.93
N GLU A 11 7.02 11.21 12.10
CA GLU A 11 7.77 10.06 12.65
C GLU A 11 7.72 8.83 11.72
N ALA A 12 6.56 8.56 11.11
CA ALA A 12 6.41 7.45 10.17
C ALA A 12 7.29 7.65 8.92
N MET A 13 7.36 8.87 8.39
CA MET A 13 8.22 9.21 7.25
C MET A 13 9.70 9.16 7.61
N ALA A 14 10.09 9.63 8.81
CA ALA A 14 11.48 9.62 9.27
C ALA A 14 12.02 8.20 9.50
N SER A 15 11.18 7.28 9.98
CA SER A 15 11.59 5.90 10.31
C SER A 15 11.62 4.92 9.12
N GLN A 16 11.09 5.30 7.95
CA GLN A 16 11.13 4.55 6.67
C GLN A 16 10.89 3.02 6.79
N ARG A 17 9.98 2.60 7.70
CA ARG A 17 9.72 1.18 7.93
C ARG A 17 9.12 0.52 6.69
N GLN A 18 9.78 -0.51 6.18
CA GLN A 18 9.31 -1.27 5.02
C GLN A 18 8.09 -2.13 5.42
N VAL A 19 7.09 -2.19 4.54
CA VAL A 19 5.92 -3.04 4.72
C VAL A 19 6.28 -4.46 4.30
N LEU A 20 6.29 -5.41 5.25
CA LEU A 20 6.67 -6.81 4.99
C LEU A 20 5.54 -7.62 4.33
N SER A 21 4.30 -7.40 4.75
CA SER A 21 3.12 -7.98 4.11
C SER A 21 1.87 -7.13 4.41
N PRO A 22 1.00 -6.91 3.41
CA PRO A 22 -0.32 -6.36 3.65
C PRO A 22 -1.18 -7.37 4.42
N SER A 23 -2.23 -6.90 5.08
CA SER A 23 -3.19 -7.76 5.76
C SER A 23 -3.70 -8.84 4.80
N ALA A 24 -3.64 -10.11 5.21
CA ALA A 24 -3.86 -11.29 4.36
C ALA A 24 -5.29 -11.45 3.81
N LEU A 25 -6.20 -10.52 4.13
CA LEU A 25 -7.63 -10.55 3.74
C LEU A 25 -8.00 -9.37 2.86
N ASN A 26 -7.12 -8.92 1.98
CA ASN A 26 -7.47 -7.86 1.04
C ASN A 26 -8.21 -8.40 -0.18
N THR A 27 -9.42 -7.91 -0.40
CA THR A 27 -10.27 -8.24 -1.56
C THR A 27 -9.90 -7.43 -2.80
N SER A 28 -9.10 -6.38 -2.66
CA SER A 28 -8.72 -5.47 -3.75
C SER A 28 -7.32 -5.80 -4.28
N ILE A 29 -7.22 -5.97 -5.60
CA ILE A 29 -5.99 -6.36 -6.32
C ILE A 29 -4.82 -5.38 -6.09
N GLU A 30 -5.11 -4.11 -5.84
CA GLU A 30 -4.10 -3.06 -5.60
C GLU A 30 -3.18 -3.37 -4.41
N TRP A 31 -3.65 -4.13 -3.42
CA TRP A 31 -2.87 -4.43 -2.23
C TRP A 31 -1.90 -5.59 -2.40
N TYR A 32 -2.00 -6.34 -3.51
CA TYR A 32 -1.01 -7.33 -3.89
C TYR A 32 0.21 -6.70 -4.59
N GLN A 33 0.15 -5.40 -4.90
CA GLN A 33 1.26 -4.67 -5.49
C GLN A 33 2.38 -4.41 -4.49
N LYS A 34 3.60 -4.21 -5.01
CA LYS A 34 4.72 -3.73 -4.21
C LYS A 34 4.39 -2.34 -3.65
N THR A 35 4.92 -2.04 -2.47
CA THR A 35 4.86 -0.70 -1.88
C THR A 35 6.29 -0.12 -1.84
N PRO A 36 6.60 0.98 -2.56
CA PRO A 36 5.76 1.67 -3.53
C PRO A 36 5.55 0.88 -4.85
N PRO A 37 4.45 1.12 -5.58
CA PRO A 37 4.23 0.48 -6.87
C PRO A 37 5.23 1.00 -7.91
N THR A 38 5.58 0.14 -8.86
CA THR A 38 6.40 0.52 -10.03
C THR A 38 5.56 1.32 -11.03
N GLU A 39 6.20 2.18 -11.84
CA GLU A 39 5.52 2.99 -12.87
C GLU A 39 4.60 2.16 -13.78
N HIS A 40 5.03 0.94 -14.10
CA HIS A 40 4.18 -0.11 -14.65
C HIS A 40 3.79 -1.09 -13.52
N SER A 41 2.68 -0.80 -12.84
CA SER A 41 2.22 -1.60 -11.69
C SER A 41 1.75 -3.00 -12.06
N TYR A 42 1.30 -3.23 -13.30
CA TYR A 42 0.78 -4.53 -13.73
C TYR A 42 1.61 -5.05 -14.90
N SER A 43 2.13 -6.27 -14.78
CA SER A 43 2.77 -6.99 -15.90
C SER A 43 1.75 -7.47 -16.93
N GLU A 44 0.53 -7.74 -16.48
CA GLU A 44 -0.61 -8.19 -17.28
C GLU A 44 -1.89 -7.61 -16.67
N LEU A 45 -2.90 -7.33 -17.50
CA LEU A 45 -4.19 -6.85 -16.99
C LEU A 45 -4.82 -7.94 -16.12
N PRO A 46 -5.15 -7.67 -14.84
CA PRO A 46 -5.83 -8.66 -14.02
C PRO A 46 -7.15 -9.01 -14.71
N MET A 47 -7.37 -10.30 -14.98
CA MET A 47 -8.67 -10.79 -15.43
C MET A 47 -9.68 -10.46 -14.33
N THR A 48 -10.40 -9.36 -14.53
CA THR A 48 -11.55 -9.04 -13.70
C THR A 48 -12.57 -10.15 -13.95
N ILE A 49 -12.85 -10.94 -12.92
CA ILE A 49 -13.99 -11.85 -12.89
C ILE A 49 -15.23 -10.97 -12.91
N LYS A 50 -15.60 -10.49 -14.10
CA LYS A 50 -16.92 -9.93 -14.37
C LYS A 50 -17.85 -11.11 -14.57
N PHE A 51 -18.52 -11.50 -13.49
CA PHE A 51 -19.81 -12.16 -13.62
C PHE A 51 -20.88 -11.08 -13.80
#